data_AF-A0A536F6J8-F1
#
_entry.id   AF-A0A536F6J8-F1
#
_cell.length_a   1.000
_cell.length_b   1.000
_cell.length_c   1.000
_cell.angle_alpha   90.00
_cell.angle_beta   90.00
_cell.angle_gamma   90.00
#
_symmetry.space_group_name_H-M   'P 1'
#
loop_
_entity.id
_entity.type
_entity.pdbx_description
1 polymer ?
#
loop_
_entity_poly.entity_id
_entity_poly.type
_entity_poly.pdbx_seq_one_letter_code
_entity_poly.pdbx_strand_id
1 'polypeptide(L)'
;MSRKVAAIALFVVCAACSVPGTASRSPAPVNMDTTTQFACPAGAPARSGLQNFGAYIGTWDANHVRDGQVTTDYVIGSIPGRVAVRCTDTGYVIMEMIAPQFQSPAGQALRVALTDLPDDAEKVYDHTHAGCRVLQYRSAKLARQLGAADRDGRVDIMFRSETATYNPGAVRSIDLDVFDVLGADTRAC
;
A
#
# COMPACT_ATOMS: atom_id res chain seq x y z
N MET A 1 40.10 -74.83 -17.84
CA MET A 1 40.70 -74.14 -19.00
C MET A 1 39.59 -73.42 -19.79
N SER A 2 39.74 -72.09 -19.88
CA SER A 2 39.14 -71.05 -20.74
C SER A 2 37.96 -71.32 -21.71
N ARG A 3 36.93 -70.46 -21.66
CA ARG A 3 36.53 -69.43 -22.68
C ARG A 3 35.19 -68.77 -22.25
N LYS A 4 35.14 -67.47 -21.94
CA LYS A 4 34.90 -66.24 -22.77
C LYS A 4 33.41 -65.85 -22.99
N VAL A 5 33.01 -64.77 -22.28
CA VAL A 5 32.29 -63.51 -22.67
C VAL A 5 30.94 -63.53 -23.43
N ALA A 6 29.92 -62.85 -22.85
CA ALA A 6 29.11 -61.73 -23.42
C ALA A 6 27.86 -61.49 -22.51
N ALA A 7 27.78 -60.43 -21.70
CA ALA A 7 27.33 -59.05 -22.00
C ALA A 7 25.80 -58.88 -22.13
N ILE A 8 25.20 -58.02 -21.30
CA ILE A 8 24.43 -56.80 -21.66
C ILE A 8 23.63 -56.30 -20.44
N ALA A 9 23.73 -54.99 -20.21
CA ALA A 9 23.14 -54.19 -19.14
C ALA A 9 21.64 -53.86 -19.38
N LEU A 10 20.89 -53.45 -18.34
CA LEU A 10 20.17 -52.16 -18.32
C LEU A 10 19.41 -51.88 -17.01
N PHE A 11 19.64 -50.65 -16.50
CA PHE A 11 18.72 -49.70 -15.88
C PHE A 11 17.66 -50.16 -14.86
N VAL A 12 17.93 -49.82 -13.61
CA VAL A 12 16.95 -49.71 -12.51
C VAL A 12 16.20 -48.38 -12.69
N VAL A 13 14.92 -48.44 -13.03
CA VAL A 13 13.97 -47.32 -12.89
C VAL A 13 13.19 -47.52 -11.60
N CYS A 14 13.53 -46.75 -10.57
CA CYS A 14 12.74 -46.68 -9.34
C CYS A 14 11.43 -45.94 -9.63
N ALA A 15 10.33 -46.68 -9.76
CA ALA A 15 8.99 -46.15 -9.65
C ALA A 15 8.67 -45.94 -8.15
N ALA A 16 8.68 -44.69 -7.70
CA ALA A 16 8.20 -44.30 -6.38
C ALA A 16 6.83 -43.58 -6.53
N CYS A 17 5.80 -44.33 -6.18
CA CYS A 17 4.50 -43.96 -5.61
C CYS A 17 4.02 -42.50 -5.74
N SER A 18 3.09 -42.26 -6.67
CA SER A 18 2.14 -41.15 -6.60
C SER A 18 1.05 -41.43 -5.56
N VAL A 19 1.15 -40.79 -4.40
CA VAL A 19 0.04 -40.70 -3.44
C VAL A 19 -0.96 -39.67 -3.97
N PRO A 20 -2.27 -39.95 -4.05
CA PRO A 20 -3.25 -38.94 -4.40
C PRO A 20 -3.38 -37.97 -3.23
N GLY A 21 -2.67 -36.85 -3.32
CA GLY A 21 -2.87 -35.71 -2.44
C GLY A 21 -4.24 -35.11 -2.70
N THR A 22 -5.13 -35.17 -1.70
CA THR A 22 -6.31 -34.32 -1.64
C THR A 22 -5.88 -32.87 -1.87
N ALA A 23 -6.21 -32.32 -3.04
CA ALA A 23 -6.05 -30.91 -3.31
C ALA A 23 -6.86 -30.15 -2.26
N SER A 24 -6.16 -29.54 -1.30
CA SER A 24 -6.76 -28.57 -0.40
C SER A 24 -7.33 -27.49 -1.30
N ARG A 25 -8.65 -27.43 -1.36
CA ARG A 25 -9.39 -26.47 -2.18
C ARG A 25 -9.00 -25.09 -1.65
N SER A 26 -8.10 -24.40 -2.36
CA SER A 26 -7.76 -23.02 -2.06
C SER A 26 -9.06 -22.22 -1.90
N PRO A 27 -9.18 -21.39 -0.85
CA PRO A 27 -10.32 -20.50 -0.75
C PRO A 27 -10.41 -19.71 -2.06
N ALA A 28 -11.61 -19.68 -2.63
CA ALA A 28 -11.90 -18.88 -3.81
C ALA A 28 -11.40 -17.44 -3.56
N PRO A 29 -10.93 -16.72 -4.60
CA PRO A 29 -10.61 -15.31 -4.46
C PRO A 29 -11.81 -14.62 -3.82
N VAL A 30 -11.60 -14.02 -2.65
CA VAL A 30 -12.60 -13.15 -2.05
C VAL A 30 -12.78 -12.03 -3.06
N ASN A 31 -13.90 -12.05 -3.78
CA ASN A 31 -14.34 -10.90 -4.53
C ASN A 31 -14.26 -9.73 -3.55
N MET A 32 -13.40 -8.74 -3.84
CA MET A 32 -13.46 -7.44 -3.18
C MET A 32 -14.73 -6.75 -3.66
N ASP A 33 -15.85 -7.30 -3.20
CA ASP A 33 -17.16 -6.73 -3.39
C ASP A 33 -17.33 -5.71 -2.26
N THR A 34 -17.10 -4.46 -2.64
CA THR A 34 -17.68 -3.28 -1.99
C THR A 34 -17.50 -3.24 -0.47
N THR A 35 -16.24 -3.12 0.00
CA THR A 35 -15.95 -2.82 1.41
C THR A 35 -16.66 -1.53 1.79
N THR A 36 -17.59 -1.61 2.74
CA THR A 36 -18.28 -0.47 3.38
C THR A 36 -17.30 0.68 3.61
N GLN A 37 -17.43 1.70 2.76
CA GLN A 37 -16.61 2.91 2.74
C GLN A 37 -17.00 3.76 3.96
N PHE A 38 -16.22 3.74 5.03
CA PHE A 38 -16.41 4.73 6.10
C PHE A 38 -15.89 6.08 5.60
N ALA A 39 -16.81 6.90 5.11
CA ALA A 39 -16.58 8.32 4.88
C ALA A 39 -16.21 8.99 6.21
N CYS A 40 -15.24 9.89 6.18
CA CYS A 40 -14.80 10.59 7.38
C CYS A 40 -15.91 11.47 7.96
N PRO A 41 -16.10 11.50 9.29
CA PRO A 41 -17.12 12.33 9.91
C PRO A 41 -16.83 13.82 9.70
N ALA A 42 -17.81 14.56 9.19
CA ALA A 42 -17.68 15.99 8.91
C ALA A 42 -17.77 16.83 10.19
N GLY A 43 -17.08 17.98 10.21
CA GLY A 43 -17.19 18.98 11.27
C GLY A 43 -16.63 18.52 12.63
N ALA A 44 -15.76 17.52 12.62
CA ALA A 44 -15.13 17.02 13.84
C ALA A 44 -14.13 18.04 14.42
N PRO A 45 -14.05 18.21 15.75
CA PRO A 45 -13.08 19.11 16.37
C PRO A 45 -11.66 18.52 16.30
N ALA A 46 -10.64 19.39 16.27
CA ALA A 46 -9.25 18.96 16.40
C ALA A 46 -8.99 18.28 17.76
N ARG A 47 -8.13 17.26 17.73
CA ARG A 47 -7.63 16.50 18.89
C ARG A 47 -6.11 16.50 18.94
N SER A 48 -5.54 16.26 20.11
CA SER A 48 -4.12 15.98 20.25
C SER A 48 -3.75 14.64 19.59
N GLY A 49 -2.50 14.52 19.13
CA GLY A 49 -1.99 13.33 18.46
C GLY A 49 -1.21 13.68 17.20
N LEU A 50 -1.24 12.77 16.23
CA LEU A 50 -0.73 13.03 14.89
C LEU A 50 -1.48 14.18 14.21
N GLN A 51 -0.79 14.87 13.31
CA GLN A 51 -1.29 16.07 12.61
C GLN A 51 -1.74 15.80 11.18
N ASN A 52 -1.07 14.86 10.50
CA ASN A 52 -1.29 14.51 9.09
C ASN A 52 -1.81 13.06 8.99
N PHE A 53 -1.12 12.17 8.26
CA PHE A 53 -1.56 10.79 8.11
C PHE A 53 -1.71 10.09 9.47
N GLY A 54 -2.81 9.35 9.65
CA GLY A 54 -3.14 8.72 10.93
C GLY A 54 -3.79 9.66 11.96
N ALA A 55 -3.92 10.96 11.69
CA ALA A 55 -4.57 11.90 12.60
C ALA A 55 -6.08 11.65 12.69
N TYR A 56 -6.69 12.14 13.78
CA TYR A 56 -8.14 12.28 13.84
C TYR A 56 -8.58 13.31 12.79
N ILE A 57 -9.68 13.05 12.07
CA ILE A 57 -10.09 13.86 10.91
C ILE A 57 -10.21 15.35 11.23
N GLY A 58 -10.72 15.72 12.41
CA GLY A 58 -10.79 17.13 12.79
C GLY A 58 -9.44 17.82 12.94
N THR A 59 -8.38 17.07 13.30
CA THR A 59 -7.00 17.56 13.33
C THR A 59 -6.43 17.62 11.93
N TRP A 60 -6.67 16.59 11.12
CA TRP A 60 -6.22 16.54 9.73
C TRP A 60 -6.79 17.71 8.92
N ASP A 61 -8.10 17.96 9.00
CA ASP A 61 -8.78 19.09 8.34
C ASP A 61 -8.20 20.45 8.78
N ALA A 62 -7.82 20.59 10.06
CA ALA A 62 -7.25 21.82 10.59
C ALA A 62 -5.82 22.10 10.08
N ASN A 63 -5.05 21.06 9.77
CA ASN A 63 -3.71 21.19 9.19
C ASN A 63 -3.71 21.33 7.67
N HIS A 64 -4.86 21.07 7.05
CA HIS A 64 -4.99 21.06 5.60
C HIS A 64 -6.20 21.86 5.11
N VAL A 65 -6.49 22.96 5.80
CA VAL A 65 -7.62 23.85 5.50
C VAL A 65 -7.72 24.11 4.00
N ARG A 66 -8.87 23.77 3.41
CA ARG A 66 -9.22 24.12 2.04
C ARG A 66 -9.07 25.63 1.89
N ASP A 67 -8.16 26.10 1.04
CA ASP A 67 -8.13 27.51 0.69
C ASP A 67 -9.44 27.84 -0.05
N GLY A 68 -10.38 28.47 0.67
CA GLY A 68 -11.72 28.76 0.19
C GLY A 68 -11.78 29.75 -0.99
N GLN A 69 -10.65 30.37 -1.35
CA GLN A 69 -10.57 31.26 -2.52
C GLN A 69 -10.05 30.57 -3.79
N VAL A 70 -9.59 29.31 -3.71
CA VAL A 70 -8.98 28.60 -4.85
C VAL A 70 -9.59 27.20 -4.98
N THR A 71 -10.51 27.04 -5.93
CA THR A 71 -11.30 25.81 -6.14
C THR A 71 -10.49 24.56 -6.58
N THR A 72 -9.16 24.59 -6.61
CA THR A 72 -8.33 23.52 -7.19
C THR A 72 -7.15 23.02 -6.36
N ASP A 73 -6.66 23.71 -5.33
CA ASP A 73 -5.37 23.34 -4.74
C ASP A 73 -5.50 22.99 -3.26
N TYR A 74 -5.68 21.70 -3.02
CA TYR A 74 -5.23 21.10 -1.78
C TYR A 74 -3.71 20.99 -1.85
N VAL A 75 -3.01 21.81 -1.08
CA VAL A 75 -1.54 21.77 -1.02
C VAL A 75 -1.13 20.81 0.10
N ILE A 76 -0.87 19.55 -0.26
CA ILE A 76 -0.02 18.71 0.60
C ILE A 76 1.43 18.97 0.18
N GLY A 77 2.18 19.56 1.10
CA GLY A 77 3.57 19.92 0.87
C GLY A 77 3.73 20.96 -0.24
N SER A 78 4.18 20.53 -1.42
CA SER A 78 4.60 21.43 -2.52
C SER A 78 4.00 21.09 -3.89
N ILE A 79 3.03 20.18 -3.97
CA ILE A 79 2.36 19.82 -5.23
C ILE A 79 0.88 20.26 -5.16
N PRO A 80 0.40 21.12 -6.08
CA PRO A 80 -1.02 21.45 -6.17
C PRO A 80 -1.81 20.21 -6.63
N GLY A 81 -3.00 20.00 -6.07
CA GLY A 81 -3.82 18.86 -6.43
C GLY A 81 -5.08 18.71 -5.59
N ARG A 82 -5.67 17.52 -5.63
CA ARG A 82 -6.80 17.14 -4.78
C ARG A 82 -6.39 16.03 -3.83
N VAL A 83 -7.00 16.03 -2.65
CA VAL A 83 -6.84 14.95 -1.69
C VAL A 83 -8.19 14.39 -1.29
N ALA A 84 -8.26 13.07 -1.26
CA ALA A 84 -9.39 12.33 -0.73
C ALA A 84 -8.91 11.43 0.40
N VAL A 85 -9.72 11.31 1.45
CA VAL A 85 -9.36 10.52 2.62
C VAL A 85 -10.44 9.52 3.00
N ARG A 86 -10.04 8.43 3.64
CA ARG A 86 -10.93 7.49 4.32
C ARG A 86 -10.52 7.35 5.76
N CYS A 87 -11.51 7.14 6.62
CA CYS A 87 -11.31 7.06 8.05
C CYS A 87 -11.76 5.74 8.65
N THR A 88 -11.27 5.43 9.83
CA THR A 88 -11.89 4.45 10.73
C THR A 88 -13.28 4.92 11.18
N ASP A 89 -14.06 4.01 11.78
CA ASP A 89 -15.31 4.32 12.49
C ASP A 89 -15.14 5.36 13.61
N THR A 90 -13.95 5.40 14.21
CA THR A 90 -13.51 6.31 15.27
C THR A 90 -12.95 7.63 14.74
N GLY A 91 -12.92 7.81 13.41
CA GLY A 91 -12.57 9.06 12.74
C GLY A 91 -11.07 9.30 12.54
N TYR A 92 -10.24 8.26 12.57
CA TYR A 92 -8.81 8.38 12.25
C TYR A 92 -8.57 8.15 10.76
N VAL A 93 -7.75 8.99 10.13
CA VAL A 93 -7.40 8.88 8.70
C VAL A 93 -6.51 7.65 8.49
N ILE A 94 -6.95 6.73 7.63
CA ILE A 94 -6.25 5.46 7.33
C ILE A 94 -5.90 5.30 5.85
N MET A 95 -6.46 6.14 4.99
CA MET A 95 -6.07 6.24 3.59
C MET A 95 -6.11 7.71 3.17
N GLU A 96 -5.10 8.12 2.42
CA GLU A 96 -5.04 9.40 1.72
C GLU A 96 -4.65 9.18 0.27
N MET A 97 -5.49 9.63 -0.66
CA MET A 97 -5.19 9.65 -2.09
C MET A 97 -4.92 11.09 -2.49
N ILE A 98 -3.68 11.37 -2.85
CA ILE A 98 -3.24 12.65 -3.41
C ILE A 98 -3.22 12.51 -4.94
N ALA A 99 -4.01 13.33 -5.61
CA ALA A 99 -4.05 13.45 -7.05
C ALA A 99 -3.46 14.80 -7.46
N PRO A 100 -2.14 14.87 -7.76
CA PRO A 100 -1.52 16.04 -8.34
C PRO A 100 -2.30 16.59 -9.54
N GLN A 101 -2.37 17.92 -9.66
CA GLN A 101 -2.98 18.59 -10.81
C GLN A 101 -2.25 18.22 -12.11
N PHE A 102 -0.92 18.08 -12.04
CA PHE A 102 -0.06 17.61 -13.11
C PHE A 102 0.72 16.39 -12.64
N GLN A 103 1.03 15.49 -13.57
CA GLN A 103 1.87 14.33 -13.26
C GLN A 103 3.20 14.79 -12.64
N SER A 104 3.63 14.09 -11.59
CA SER A 104 4.81 14.45 -10.81
C SER A 104 5.92 13.42 -10.97
N PRO A 105 7.20 13.82 -11.00
CA PRO A 105 8.30 12.87 -10.86
C PRO A 105 8.23 12.14 -9.51
N ALA A 106 8.54 10.84 -9.49
CA ALA A 106 8.42 9.98 -8.31
C ALA A 106 9.23 10.48 -7.11
N GLY A 107 10.37 11.14 -7.33
CA GLY A 107 11.15 11.74 -6.24
C GLY A 107 10.42 12.91 -5.55
N GLN A 108 9.70 13.73 -6.33
CA GLN A 108 8.90 14.84 -5.80
C GLN A 108 7.63 14.30 -5.13
N ALA A 109 6.98 13.31 -5.74
CA ALA A 109 5.85 12.59 -5.15
C ALA A 109 6.20 11.95 -3.79
N LEU A 110 7.36 11.30 -3.71
CA LEU A 110 7.84 10.72 -2.45
C LEU A 110 8.09 11.78 -1.38
N ARG A 111 8.72 12.90 -1.74
CA ARG A 111 8.94 13.99 -0.78
C ARG A 111 7.64 14.49 -0.18
N VAL A 112 6.57 14.60 -0.98
CA VAL A 112 5.23 14.97 -0.50
C VAL A 112 4.65 13.88 0.41
N ALA A 113 4.68 12.61 0.01
CA ALA A 113 4.18 11.54 0.87
C ALA A 113 4.88 11.51 2.24
N LEU A 114 6.19 11.79 2.27
CA LEU A 114 6.97 11.80 3.51
C LEU A 114 6.71 13.02 4.41
N THR A 115 6.08 14.10 3.92
CA THR A 115 5.65 15.20 4.81
C THR A 115 4.44 14.82 5.66
N ASP A 116 3.69 13.80 5.22
CA ASP A 116 2.47 13.38 5.90
C ASP A 116 2.72 12.24 6.86
N LEU A 117 3.81 11.50 6.67
CA LEU A 117 4.22 10.46 7.58
C LEU A 117 4.75 11.05 8.90
N PRO A 118 4.57 10.32 10.02
CA PRO A 118 5.24 10.66 11.26
C PRO A 118 6.77 10.75 11.09
N ASP A 119 7.41 11.61 11.88
CA ASP A 119 8.87 11.82 11.90
C ASP A 119 9.69 10.57 12.28
N ASP A 120 9.08 9.57 12.90
CA ASP A 120 9.70 8.27 13.23
C ASP A 120 9.46 7.20 12.16
N ALA A 121 8.97 7.57 10.98
CA ALA A 121 8.72 6.65 9.88
C ALA A 121 10.03 6.17 9.23
N GLU A 122 10.23 4.86 9.18
CA GLU A 122 11.38 4.21 8.55
C GLU A 122 10.94 3.35 7.36
N LYS A 123 11.67 3.41 6.24
CA LYS A 123 11.37 2.57 5.07
C LYS A 123 11.73 1.12 5.36
N VAL A 124 10.80 0.20 5.09
CA VAL A 124 10.96 -1.25 5.30
C VAL A 124 10.76 -2.08 4.03
N TYR A 125 10.13 -1.53 2.99
CA TYR A 125 9.90 -2.21 1.71
C TYR A 125 9.92 -1.21 0.55
N ASP A 126 10.35 -1.66 -0.62
CA ASP A 126 10.41 -0.89 -1.86
C ASP A 126 10.37 -1.85 -3.05
N HIS A 127 9.26 -1.86 -3.78
CA HIS A 127 9.07 -2.74 -4.91
C HIS A 127 8.38 -2.04 -6.07
N THR A 128 8.80 -2.39 -7.28
CA THR A 128 8.21 -1.86 -8.51
C THR A 128 7.50 -2.99 -9.23
N HIS A 129 6.19 -2.85 -9.38
CA HIS A 129 5.33 -3.71 -10.18
C HIS A 129 5.20 -3.16 -11.60
N ALA A 130 4.50 -3.90 -12.46
CA ALA A 130 4.26 -3.48 -13.84
C ALA A 130 3.60 -2.09 -13.91
N GLY A 131 2.53 -1.83 -13.16
CA GLY A 131 1.75 -0.59 -13.22
C GLY A 131 2.01 0.44 -12.11
N CYS A 132 2.73 0.07 -11.06
CA CYS A 132 2.91 0.91 -9.88
C CYS A 132 4.22 0.63 -9.14
N ARG A 133 4.64 1.56 -8.29
CA ARG A 133 5.70 1.34 -7.29
C ARG A 133 5.09 1.47 -5.91
N VAL A 134 5.41 0.51 -5.03
CA VAL A 134 4.94 0.48 -3.65
C VAL A 134 6.15 0.58 -2.73
N LEU A 135 6.07 1.51 -1.78
CA LEU A 135 6.98 1.64 -0.66
C LEU A 135 6.21 1.31 0.61
N GLN A 136 6.85 0.69 1.60
CA GLN A 136 6.26 0.57 2.92
C GLN A 136 7.15 1.24 3.94
N TYR A 137 6.52 1.98 4.85
CA TYR A 137 7.14 2.60 5.99
C TYR A 137 6.53 2.06 7.28
N ARG A 138 7.31 2.12 8.36
CA ARG A 138 6.87 1.73 9.70
C ARG A 138 7.08 2.89 10.67
N SER A 139 6.07 3.21 11.47
CA SER A 139 6.11 4.25 12.51
C SER A 139 5.47 3.76 13.81
N ALA A 140 6.19 3.91 14.92
CA ALA A 140 5.66 3.56 16.24
C ALA A 140 4.63 4.60 16.71
N LYS A 141 4.75 5.87 16.31
CA LYS A 141 3.73 6.89 16.55
C LYS A 141 2.41 6.55 15.85
N LEU A 142 2.47 6.07 14.60
CA LEU A 142 1.30 5.62 13.84
C LEU A 142 0.61 4.44 14.53
N ALA A 143 1.38 3.41 14.91
CA ALA A 143 0.86 2.23 15.60
C ALA A 143 0.11 2.60 16.90
N ARG A 144 0.69 3.52 17.69
CA ARG A 144 0.06 3.99 18.93
C ARG A 144 -1.21 4.80 18.67
N GLN A 145 -1.26 5.58 17.60
CA GLN A 145 -2.40 6.44 17.27
C GLN A 145 -3.59 5.63 16.75
N LEU A 146 -3.33 4.68 15.86
CA LEU A 146 -4.35 3.90 15.16
C LEU A 146 -4.76 2.62 15.90
N GLY A 147 -3.89 2.09 16.77
CA GLY A 147 -4.19 0.99 17.66
C GLY A 147 -4.61 -0.27 16.91
N ALA A 148 -5.89 -0.64 16.99
CA ALA A 148 -6.39 -1.83 16.33
C ALA A 148 -6.45 -1.71 14.81
N ALA A 149 -6.56 -0.50 14.26
CA ALA A 149 -6.59 -0.27 12.83
C ALA A 149 -5.21 -0.48 12.18
N ASP A 150 -4.13 -0.27 12.92
CA ASP A 150 -2.76 -0.52 12.47
C ASP A 150 -1.86 -0.86 13.67
N ARG A 151 -1.72 -2.16 13.97
CA ARG A 151 -0.92 -2.61 15.12
C ARG A 151 0.57 -2.53 14.87
N ASP A 152 0.98 -2.63 13.60
CA ASP A 152 2.38 -2.69 13.20
C ASP A 152 2.95 -1.29 12.90
N GLY A 153 2.08 -0.29 12.76
CA GLY A 153 2.49 1.06 12.36
C GLY A 153 2.85 1.13 10.89
N ARG A 154 2.29 0.27 10.04
CA ARG A 154 2.65 0.15 8.63
C ARG A 154 1.76 1.03 7.75
N VAL A 155 2.43 1.79 6.91
CA VAL A 155 1.81 2.58 5.85
C VAL A 155 2.48 2.25 4.52
N ASP A 156 1.65 1.93 3.53
CA ASP A 156 2.08 1.83 2.15
C ASP A 156 2.00 3.21 1.51
N ILE A 157 3.01 3.54 0.69
CA ILE A 157 2.97 4.64 -0.27
C ILE A 157 3.00 4.01 -1.66
N MET A 158 1.91 4.13 -2.40
CA MET A 158 1.79 3.64 -3.77
C MET A 158 1.83 4.81 -4.75
N PHE A 159 2.72 4.71 -5.75
CA PHE A 159 2.77 5.62 -6.89
C PHE A 159 2.18 4.95 -8.12
N ARG A 160 1.13 5.55 -8.69
CA ARG A 160 0.51 5.07 -9.93
C ARG A 160 0.74 6.05 -11.07
N SER A 161 1.00 5.51 -12.25
CA SER A 161 1.03 6.26 -13.50
C SER A 161 -0.31 6.15 -14.21
N GLU A 162 -0.52 7.01 -15.20
CA GLU A 162 -1.73 6.94 -16.04
C GLU A 162 -1.69 5.77 -17.03
N THR A 163 -0.48 5.33 -17.39
CA THR A 163 -0.23 4.22 -18.30
C THR A 163 -0.24 2.89 -17.57
N ALA A 164 -0.48 1.80 -18.31
CA ALA A 164 -0.42 0.43 -17.79
C ALA A 164 0.97 0.04 -17.25
N THR A 165 2.02 0.75 -17.68
CA THR A 165 3.37 0.61 -17.14
C THR A 165 3.70 1.77 -16.21
N TYR A 166 4.32 1.47 -15.07
CA TYR A 166 4.81 2.48 -14.14
C TYR A 166 5.87 3.36 -14.81
N ASN A 167 5.66 4.67 -14.75
CA ASN A 167 6.57 5.68 -15.25
C ASN A 167 7.02 6.59 -14.09
N PRO A 168 8.27 6.46 -13.60
CA PRO A 168 8.76 7.26 -12.49
C PRO A 168 8.90 8.76 -12.81
N GLY A 169 8.82 9.16 -14.08
CA GLY A 169 8.76 10.57 -14.48
C GLY A 169 7.34 11.15 -14.47
N ALA A 170 6.32 10.31 -14.32
CA ALA A 170 4.91 10.65 -14.54
C ALA A 170 3.99 9.91 -13.57
N VAL A 171 4.06 10.27 -12.29
CA VAL A 171 3.14 9.79 -11.24
C VAL A 171 1.87 10.64 -11.26
N ARG A 172 0.72 9.98 -11.42
CA ARG A 172 -0.61 10.60 -11.46
C ARG A 172 -1.32 10.56 -10.11
N SER A 173 -1.02 9.58 -9.27
CA SER A 173 -1.54 9.53 -7.90
C SER A 173 -0.51 9.01 -6.92
N ILE A 174 -0.65 9.48 -5.68
CA ILE A 174 0.13 9.07 -4.52
C ILE A 174 -0.88 8.60 -3.48
N ASP A 175 -0.87 7.32 -3.16
CA ASP A 175 -1.81 6.73 -2.22
C ASP A 175 -1.06 6.31 -0.97
N LEU A 176 -1.37 6.94 0.16
CA LEU A 176 -0.98 6.49 1.49
C LEU A 176 -2.11 5.62 2.03
N ASP A 177 -1.79 4.43 2.49
CA ASP A 177 -2.80 3.51 3.01
C ASP A 177 -2.23 2.66 4.14
N VAL A 178 -3.01 2.48 5.19
CA VAL A 178 -2.70 1.49 6.21
C VAL A 178 -2.81 0.11 5.57
N PHE A 179 -1.76 -0.68 5.76
CA PHE A 179 -1.67 -1.99 5.16
C PHE A 179 -2.54 -3.01 5.91
N ASP A 180 -3.77 -3.23 5.45
CA ASP A 180 -4.74 -4.14 6.10
C ASP A 180 -4.61 -5.63 5.64
N VAL A 181 -3.62 -6.00 4.81
CA VAL A 181 -3.52 -7.37 4.27
C VAL A 181 -2.08 -7.89 4.23
N LEU A 182 -1.67 -8.76 5.17
CA LEU A 182 -0.35 -9.43 5.15
C LEU A 182 -0.04 -10.09 3.77
N GLY A 183 0.93 -9.54 3.01
CA GLY A 183 1.41 -10.10 1.72
C GLY A 183 1.55 -9.09 0.58
N ALA A 184 2.35 -8.03 0.75
CA ALA A 184 2.40 -6.83 -0.10
C ALA A 184 2.68 -7.05 -1.60
N ASP A 185 3.14 -8.25 -1.99
CA ASP A 185 3.45 -8.56 -3.39
C ASP A 185 2.21 -8.81 -4.27
N THR A 186 1.01 -9.00 -3.71
CA THR A 186 -0.19 -9.39 -4.47
C THR A 186 -1.18 -8.26 -4.73
N ARG A 187 -0.89 -7.03 -4.34
CA ARG A 187 -1.81 -5.90 -4.57
C ARG A 187 -1.84 -5.59 -6.08
N ALA A 188 -3.02 -5.65 -6.68
CA ALA A 188 -3.18 -5.27 -8.07
C ALA A 188 -2.91 -3.76 -8.22
N CYS A 189 -1.96 -3.41 -9.09
CA CYS A 189 -2.07 -2.18 -9.86
C CYS A 189 -3.17 -2.39 -10.92
#